data_AF-A0A938XEZ9-F1
#
_entry.id   AF-A0A938XEZ9-F1
#
_cell.length_a   1.000
_cell.length_b   1.000
_cell.length_c   1.000
_cell.angle_alpha   90.00
_cell.angle_beta   90.00
_cell.angle_gamma   90.00
#
_symmetry.space_group_name_H-M   'P 1'
#
loop_
_entity.id
_entity.type
_entity.pdbx_description
1 polymer ?
#
loop_
_entity_poly.entity_id
_entity_poly.type
_entity_poly.pdbx_seq_one_letter_code
_entity_poly.pdbx_strand_id
1 'polypeptide(L)'
;MDNNIYAKQNEKFLLECQLAQRDEYSQAKRANRLKSIMTLTFAIFSVVVSILDCDTLSALSSLFAVGLVVFNKYSDGYISSHKKHAASIQQYIDVTLFSSIIGGATSEWGELPNKTDLAKTTSKFSGVDTSDMKNWYSDYSSLSGEAQVFHCQRENVRWDYGLHKSYICLQLGILLVAVVAMVASMFIVNPNFIKLICILSWLTPLVEYIYSVCKEVIKSNSLLKEIDAFCDKIENKLSGDNKVSIKQELVDLQYKIRERREVGFLIPDWFYKMRKRKHQKQEDSIAETIVNLSQENGEQK
;
A
#
# COMPACT_ATOMS: atom_id res chain seq x y z
N MET A 1 7.05 20.44 27.47
CA MET A 1 6.15 19.97 26.40
C MET A 1 6.59 18.57 26.09
N ASP A 2 5.78 17.59 26.45
CA ASP A 2 6.13 16.18 26.31
C ASP A 2 6.34 15.87 24.83
N ASN A 3 7.60 15.63 24.45
CA ASN A 3 7.96 15.22 23.11
C ASN A 3 7.38 13.82 22.90
N ASN A 4 6.19 13.74 22.32
CA ASN A 4 5.60 12.48 21.88
C ASN A 4 5.15 12.57 20.41
N ILE A 5 5.15 11.42 19.74
CA ILE A 5 4.79 11.33 18.32
C ILE A 5 3.33 11.72 18.11
N TYR A 6 2.46 11.34 19.06
CA TYR A 6 1.01 11.50 18.94
C TYR A 6 0.56 12.96 18.80
N ALA A 7 1.20 13.87 19.53
CA ALA A 7 0.96 15.30 19.41
C ALA A 7 1.60 15.88 18.13
N LYS A 8 2.87 15.56 17.86
CA LYS A 8 3.65 16.15 16.76
C LYS A 8 3.11 15.80 15.38
N GLN A 9 2.60 14.58 15.18
CA GLN A 9 2.04 14.17 13.88
C GLN A 9 0.90 15.07 13.38
N ASN A 10 0.24 15.79 14.29
CA ASN A 10 -0.88 16.67 13.99
C ASN A 10 -0.46 18.11 13.70
N GLU A 11 0.84 18.39 13.61
CA GLU A 11 1.34 19.69 13.14
C GLU A 11 0.87 19.96 11.70
N LYS A 12 0.44 21.21 11.45
CA LYS A 12 -0.18 21.62 10.17
C LYS A 12 0.65 21.21 8.95
N PHE A 13 1.96 21.45 8.99
CA PHE A 13 2.84 21.14 7.87
C PHE A 13 2.95 19.64 7.60
N LEU A 14 3.03 18.81 8.65
CA LEU A 14 3.06 17.35 8.49
C LEU A 14 1.75 16.80 7.93
N LEU A 15 0.61 17.37 8.32
CA LEU A 15 -0.68 17.02 7.74
C LEU A 15 -0.80 17.42 6.26
N GLU A 16 -0.26 18.58 5.86
CA GLU A 16 -0.17 18.99 4.46
C GLU A 16 0.75 18.05 3.65
N CYS A 17 1.87 17.61 4.24
CA CYS A 17 2.73 16.57 3.65
C CYS A 17 1.98 15.24 3.48
N GLN A 18 1.16 14.82 4.46
CA GLN A 18 0.36 13.60 4.34
C GLN A 18 -0.68 13.70 3.23
N LEU A 19 -1.33 14.86 3.06
CA LEU A 19 -2.22 15.08 1.91
C LEU A 19 -1.48 14.99 0.59
N ALA A 20 -0.31 15.62 0.48
CA ALA A 20 0.55 15.57 -0.70
C ALA A 20 0.96 14.14 -1.06
N GLN A 21 1.43 13.38 -0.06
CA GLN A 21 1.76 11.97 -0.21
C GLN A 21 0.55 11.15 -0.71
N ARG A 22 -0.63 11.40 -0.17
CA ARG A 22 -1.85 10.69 -0.55
C ARG A 22 -2.24 10.99 -2.00
N ASP A 23 -2.12 12.24 -2.43
CA ASP A 23 -2.39 12.65 -3.81
C ASP A 23 -1.43 11.98 -4.81
N GLU A 24 -0.13 11.98 -4.52
CA GLU A 24 0.88 11.30 -5.35
C GLU A 24 0.57 9.80 -5.51
N TYR A 25 0.22 9.11 -4.42
CA TYR A 25 -0.23 7.72 -4.50
C TYR A 25 -1.53 7.57 -5.29
N SER A 26 -2.49 8.49 -5.14
CA SER A 26 -3.74 8.48 -5.89
C SER A 26 -3.51 8.65 -7.40
N GLN A 27 -2.55 9.48 -7.81
CA GLN A 27 -2.15 9.61 -9.21
C GLN A 27 -1.59 8.29 -9.77
N ALA A 28 -0.67 7.65 -9.03
CA ALA A 28 -0.13 6.35 -9.40
C ALA A 28 -1.23 5.27 -9.51
N LYS A 29 -2.19 5.26 -8.57
CA LYS A 29 -3.33 4.32 -8.57
C LYS A 29 -4.27 4.54 -9.75
N ARG A 30 -4.52 5.79 -10.15
CA ARG A 30 -5.35 6.12 -11.33
C ARG A 30 -4.68 5.64 -12.61
N ALA A 31 -3.38 5.90 -12.77
CA ALA A 31 -2.62 5.40 -13.92
C ALA A 31 -2.59 3.86 -13.97
N ASN A 32 -2.37 3.19 -12.84
CA ASN A 32 -2.39 1.72 -12.78
C ASN A 32 -3.77 1.15 -13.14
N ARG A 33 -4.86 1.81 -12.71
CA ARG A 33 -6.22 1.43 -13.09
C ARG A 33 -6.46 1.59 -14.59
N LEU A 34 -6.06 2.72 -15.17
CA LEU A 34 -6.19 2.96 -16.61
C LEU A 34 -5.41 1.91 -17.41
N LYS A 35 -4.16 1.62 -17.00
CA LYS A 35 -3.32 0.55 -17.57
C LYS A 35 -4.04 -0.80 -17.55
N SER A 36 -4.61 -1.16 -16.40
CA SER A 36 -5.36 -2.42 -16.24
C SER A 36 -6.59 -2.49 -17.15
N ILE A 37 -7.38 -1.41 -17.22
CA ILE A 37 -8.59 -1.34 -18.06
C ILE A 37 -8.22 -1.48 -19.54
N MET A 38 -7.20 -0.76 -20.02
CA MET A 38 -6.76 -0.84 -21.41
C MET A 38 -6.27 -2.23 -21.77
N THR A 39 -5.50 -2.86 -20.88
CA THR A 39 -5.00 -4.23 -21.08
C THR A 39 -6.14 -5.25 -21.14
N LEU A 40 -7.11 -5.17 -20.23
CA LEU A 40 -8.26 -6.08 -20.21
C LEU A 40 -9.16 -5.87 -21.44
N THR A 41 -9.42 -4.62 -21.81
CA THR A 41 -10.22 -4.27 -23.00
C THR A 41 -9.56 -4.80 -24.27
N PHE A 42 -8.23 -4.65 -24.38
CA PHE A 42 -7.48 -5.20 -25.50
C PHE A 42 -7.52 -6.72 -25.56
N ALA A 43 -7.39 -7.40 -24.43
CA ALA A 43 -7.46 -8.86 -24.38
C ALA A 43 -8.83 -9.37 -24.86
N ILE A 44 -9.92 -8.73 -24.44
CA ILE A 44 -11.27 -9.04 -24.92
C ILE A 44 -11.40 -8.75 -26.42
N PHE A 45 -10.95 -7.57 -26.87
CA PHE A 45 -10.99 -7.19 -28.28
C PHE A 45 -10.22 -8.18 -29.17
N SER A 46 -9.05 -8.63 -28.72
CA SER A 46 -8.21 -9.60 -29.43
C SER A 46 -8.92 -10.94 -29.62
N VAL A 47 -9.64 -11.42 -28.59
CA VAL A 47 -10.46 -12.64 -28.71
C VAL A 47 -11.57 -12.47 -29.73
N VAL A 48 -12.25 -11.32 -29.76
CA VAL A 48 -13.32 -11.03 -30.73
C VAL A 48 -12.78 -10.98 -32.16
N VAL A 49 -11.65 -10.29 -32.40
CA VAL A 49 -11.02 -10.20 -33.71
C VAL A 49 -10.66 -11.59 -34.25
N SER A 50 -10.11 -12.46 -33.40
CA SER A 50 -9.78 -13.85 -33.77
C SER A 50 -10.98 -14.70 -34.20
N ILE A 51 -12.20 -14.34 -33.78
CA ILE A 51 -13.43 -15.06 -34.16
C ILE A 51 -14.00 -14.55 -35.49
N LEU A 52 -13.81 -13.26 -35.79
CA LEU A 52 -14.40 -12.62 -36.97
C LEU A 52 -13.62 -12.85 -38.27
N ASP A 53 -12.42 -13.42 -38.19
CA ASP A 53 -11.55 -13.81 -39.33
C ASP A 53 -11.42 -12.73 -40.42
N CYS A 54 -11.17 -11.50 -39.98
CA CYS A 54 -11.12 -10.32 -40.85
C CYS A 54 -9.70 -9.72 -40.86
N ASP A 55 -9.03 -9.79 -42.01
CA ASP A 55 -7.63 -9.36 -42.18
C ASP A 55 -7.37 -7.91 -41.73
N THR A 56 -8.29 -6.99 -42.04
CA THR A 56 -8.15 -5.58 -41.64
C THR A 56 -8.25 -5.41 -40.12
N LEU A 57 -9.13 -6.15 -39.45
CA LEU A 57 -9.26 -6.11 -37.99
C LEU A 57 -8.05 -6.75 -37.31
N SER A 58 -7.51 -7.83 -37.87
CA SER A 58 -6.28 -8.48 -37.40
C SER A 58 -5.07 -7.56 -37.50
N ALA A 59 -4.92 -6.83 -38.62
CA ALA A 59 -3.88 -5.83 -38.79
C ALA A 59 -4.01 -4.68 -37.77
N LEU A 60 -5.23 -4.16 -37.57
CA LEU A 60 -5.50 -3.11 -36.57
C LEU A 60 -5.23 -3.58 -35.13
N SER A 61 -5.64 -4.81 -34.79
CA SER A 61 -5.37 -5.41 -33.49
C SER A 61 -3.86 -5.54 -33.23
N SER A 62 -3.09 -5.94 -34.24
CA SER A 62 -1.64 -6.04 -34.15
C SER A 62 -0.97 -4.68 -33.92
N LEU A 63 -1.42 -3.63 -34.63
CA LEU A 63 -0.94 -2.26 -34.40
C LEU A 63 -1.28 -1.77 -32.99
N PHE A 64 -2.50 -2.06 -32.52
CA PHE A 64 -2.92 -1.72 -31.16
C PHE A 64 -2.11 -2.46 -30.10
N ALA A 65 -1.75 -3.73 -30.33
CA ALA A 65 -0.89 -4.50 -29.44
C ALA A 65 0.47 -3.81 -29.22
N VAL A 66 1.11 -3.35 -30.31
CA VAL A 66 2.37 -2.61 -30.25
C VAL A 66 2.19 -1.29 -29.48
N GLY A 67 1.12 -0.55 -29.78
CA GLY A 67 0.78 0.69 -29.06
C GLY A 67 0.57 0.45 -27.55
N LEU A 68 -0.11 -0.63 -27.19
CA LEU A 68 -0.36 -1.01 -25.80
C LEU A 68 0.93 -1.34 -25.05
N VAL A 69 1.89 -2.03 -25.68
CA VAL A 69 3.20 -2.32 -25.07
C VAL A 69 3.95 -1.01 -24.76
N VAL A 70 3.98 -0.07 -25.71
CA VAL A 70 4.62 1.24 -25.51
C VAL A 70 3.92 2.02 -24.39
N PHE A 71 2.59 2.05 -24.41
CA PHE A 71 1.77 2.70 -23.39
C PHE A 71 2.00 2.10 -21.99
N ASN A 72 2.06 0.76 -21.89
CA ASN A 72 2.30 0.07 -20.63
C ASN A 72 3.66 0.43 -20.05
N LYS A 73 4.72 0.47 -20.87
CA LYS A 73 6.07 0.84 -20.44
C LYS A 73 6.14 2.29 -19.94
N TYR A 74 5.51 3.23 -20.64
CA TYR A 74 5.43 4.62 -20.19
C TYR A 74 4.65 4.75 -18.87
N SER A 75 3.50 4.07 -18.79
CA SER A 75 2.68 4.03 -17.59
C SER A 75 3.45 3.48 -16.39
N ASP A 76 4.26 2.44 -16.56
CA ASP A 76 5.08 1.88 -15.49
C ASP A 76 6.13 2.86 -14.98
N GLY A 77 6.77 3.64 -15.86
CA GLY A 77 7.67 4.71 -15.48
C GLY A 77 6.97 5.80 -14.65
N TYR A 78 5.80 6.24 -15.12
CA TYR A 78 4.98 7.24 -14.42
C TYR A 78 4.51 6.73 -13.04
N ILE A 79 3.96 5.53 -12.97
CA ILE A 79 3.49 4.88 -11.72
C ILE A 79 4.65 4.75 -10.74
N SER A 80 5.81 4.27 -11.19
CA SER A 80 7.00 4.08 -10.35
C SER A 80 7.52 5.40 -9.80
N SER A 81 7.56 6.45 -10.64
CA SER A 81 8.00 7.79 -10.23
C SER A 81 7.11 8.38 -9.12
N HIS A 82 5.79 8.36 -9.31
CA HIS A 82 4.84 8.84 -8.30
C HIS A 82 4.89 8.03 -7.01
N LYS A 83 5.05 6.70 -7.08
CA LYS A 83 5.22 5.85 -5.89
C LYS A 83 6.47 6.22 -5.09
N LYS A 84 7.61 6.40 -5.77
CA LYS A 84 8.87 6.77 -5.11
C LYS A 84 8.78 8.15 -4.48
N HIS A 85 8.20 9.11 -5.18
CA HIS A 85 8.00 10.45 -4.65
C HIS A 85 7.07 10.44 -3.43
N ALA A 86 5.92 9.77 -3.50
CA ALA A 86 5.02 9.59 -2.35
C ALA A 86 5.71 8.91 -1.15
N ALA A 87 6.47 7.84 -1.39
CA ALA A 87 7.23 7.15 -0.35
C ALA A 87 8.30 8.06 0.29
N SER A 88 8.95 8.93 -0.49
CA SER A 88 9.92 9.89 0.02
C SER A 88 9.28 10.97 0.91
N ILE A 89 8.08 11.46 0.58
CA ILE A 89 7.33 12.38 1.43
C ILE A 89 6.92 11.68 2.74
N GLN A 90 6.46 10.43 2.66
CA GLN A 90 6.16 9.65 3.87
C GLN A 90 7.41 9.43 4.73
N GLN A 91 8.56 9.15 4.10
CA GLN A 91 9.84 9.02 4.81
C GLN A 91 10.18 10.33 5.53
N TYR A 92 9.99 11.48 4.88
CA TYR A 92 10.20 12.78 5.53
C TYR A 92 9.33 12.96 6.77
N ILE A 93 8.04 12.63 6.69
CA ILE A 93 7.11 12.72 7.84
C ILE A 93 7.60 11.82 8.98
N ASP A 94 7.83 10.53 8.68
CA ASP A 94 8.21 9.53 9.67
C ASP A 94 9.55 9.90 10.33
N VAL A 95 10.56 10.26 9.55
CA VAL A 95 11.89 10.65 10.06
C VAL A 95 11.81 11.91 10.91
N THR A 96 11.03 12.91 10.48
CA THR A 96 10.84 14.15 11.25
C THR A 96 10.23 13.85 12.61
N LEU A 97 9.26 12.94 12.67
CA LEU A 97 8.67 12.50 13.93
C LEU A 97 9.70 11.72 14.77
N PHE A 98 10.31 10.67 14.22
CA PHE A 98 11.15 9.74 14.96
C PHE A 98 12.44 10.39 15.46
N SER A 99 13.16 11.13 14.61
CA SER A 99 14.41 11.80 15.02
C SER A 99 14.16 12.86 16.10
N SER A 100 12.97 13.45 16.15
CA SER A 100 12.61 14.44 17.17
C SER A 100 12.40 13.83 18.56
N ILE A 101 12.20 12.50 18.64
CA ILE A 101 11.97 11.77 19.89
C ILE A 101 13.25 11.08 20.36
N ILE A 102 13.91 10.34 19.48
CA ILE A 102 15.10 9.54 19.85
C ILE A 102 16.42 10.26 19.59
N GLY A 103 16.37 11.48 19.05
CA GLY A 103 17.53 12.28 18.68
C GLY A 103 18.30 11.75 17.46
N GLY A 104 19.34 12.47 17.07
CA GLY A 104 20.15 12.18 15.88
C GLY A 104 19.82 13.06 14.69
N ALA A 105 20.71 13.06 13.70
CA ALA A 105 20.51 13.80 12.47
C ALA A 105 19.51 13.07 11.56
N THR A 106 18.65 13.81 10.88
CA THR A 106 17.70 13.22 9.91
C THR A 106 18.40 12.47 8.78
N SER A 107 19.67 12.82 8.49
CA SER A 107 20.51 12.13 7.51
C SER A 107 20.86 10.68 7.88
N GLU A 108 20.77 10.30 9.16
CA GLU A 108 20.97 8.91 9.60
C GLU A 108 19.88 7.97 9.02
N TRP A 109 18.71 8.52 8.71
CA TRP A 109 17.54 7.81 8.22
C TRP A 109 17.42 7.80 6.69
N GLY A 110 18.47 8.25 6.01
CA GLY A 110 18.61 8.13 4.56
C GLY A 110 18.21 9.38 3.80
N GLU A 111 17.99 9.19 2.50
CA GLU A 111 17.69 10.30 1.59
C GLU A 111 16.31 10.90 1.88
N LEU A 112 16.22 12.21 1.98
CA LEU A 112 14.95 12.92 2.17
C LEU A 112 14.65 13.79 0.94
N PRO A 113 13.37 14.06 0.64
CA PRO A 113 13.01 14.97 -0.43
C PRO A 113 13.63 16.35 -0.21
N ASN A 114 14.00 17.01 -1.30
CA ASN A 114 14.54 18.37 -1.27
C ASN A 114 13.48 19.32 -0.68
N LYS A 115 13.89 20.28 0.16
CA LYS A 115 13.01 21.29 0.75
C LYS A 115 12.18 22.05 -0.31
N THR A 116 12.78 22.42 -1.44
CA THR A 116 12.10 23.11 -2.55
C THR A 116 11.04 22.23 -3.20
N ASP A 117 11.36 20.95 -3.38
CA ASP A 117 10.44 19.95 -3.94
C ASP A 117 9.26 19.70 -3.00
N LEU A 118 9.56 19.48 -1.71
CA LEU A 118 8.54 19.31 -0.67
C LEU A 118 7.63 20.54 -0.58
N ALA A 119 8.18 21.75 -0.50
CA ALA A 119 7.41 22.99 -0.45
C ALA A 119 6.53 23.20 -1.69
N LYS A 120 7.05 22.88 -2.88
CA LYS A 120 6.27 22.94 -4.12
C LYS A 120 5.10 21.96 -4.08
N THR A 121 5.33 20.73 -3.65
CA THR A 121 4.29 19.69 -3.61
C THR A 121 3.23 20.00 -2.55
N THR A 122 3.63 20.47 -1.36
CA THR A 122 2.69 20.81 -0.28
C THR A 122 1.95 22.13 -0.48
N SER A 123 2.51 23.08 -1.24
CA SER A 123 1.87 24.37 -1.52
C SER A 123 0.45 24.25 -2.11
N LYS A 124 0.19 23.19 -2.88
CA LYS A 124 -1.12 22.86 -3.46
C LYS A 124 -2.20 22.57 -2.41
N PHE A 125 -1.78 22.20 -1.20
CA PHE A 125 -2.65 21.79 -0.11
C PHE A 125 -2.71 22.81 1.03
N SER A 126 -2.07 23.98 0.85
CA SER A 126 -2.11 25.02 1.88
C SER A 126 -3.53 25.51 2.11
N GLY A 127 -4.01 25.38 3.35
CA GLY A 127 -5.38 25.77 3.73
C GLY A 127 -6.47 24.78 3.31
N VAL A 128 -6.12 23.62 2.77
CA VAL A 128 -7.06 22.51 2.52
C VAL A 128 -7.38 21.82 3.85
N ASP A 129 -8.60 21.29 3.97
CA ASP A 129 -8.99 20.51 5.14
C ASP A 129 -8.13 19.23 5.27
N THR A 130 -7.43 19.13 6.40
CA THR A 130 -6.54 18.03 6.77
C THR A 130 -7.13 17.16 7.88
N SER A 131 -8.38 17.36 8.27
CA SER A 131 -9.05 16.61 9.34
C SER A 131 -8.92 15.09 9.17
N ASP A 132 -9.09 14.59 7.95
CA ASP A 132 -8.96 13.17 7.60
C ASP A 132 -7.55 12.58 7.84
N MET A 133 -6.52 13.42 7.93
CA MET A 133 -5.11 13.04 8.09
C MET A 133 -4.67 13.01 9.55
N LYS A 134 -5.48 13.53 10.48
CA LYS A 134 -5.13 13.54 11.89
C LYS A 134 -4.99 12.12 12.44
N ASN A 135 -4.12 12.00 13.45
CA ASN A 135 -3.90 10.77 14.21
C ASN A 135 -3.59 9.56 13.29
N TRP A 136 -2.60 9.73 12.42
CA TRP A 136 -2.09 8.65 11.56
C TRP A 136 -1.54 7.49 12.38
N TYR A 137 -0.82 7.80 13.46
CA TYR A 137 -0.31 6.85 14.45
C TYR A 137 -1.21 6.84 15.69
N SER A 138 -1.37 5.64 16.26
CA SER A 138 -2.04 5.42 17.53
C SER A 138 -1.28 6.06 18.70
N ASP A 139 -1.93 6.23 19.84
CA ASP A 139 -1.31 6.89 20.99
C ASP A 139 -0.39 5.95 21.77
N TYR A 140 0.92 6.19 21.63
CA TYR A 140 1.98 5.50 22.38
C TYR A 140 2.70 6.44 23.34
N SER A 141 2.17 7.63 23.61
CA SER A 141 2.88 8.74 24.29
C SER A 141 3.40 8.42 25.69
N SER A 142 2.81 7.42 26.37
CA SER A 142 3.23 6.93 27.68
C SER A 142 4.46 6.01 27.66
N LEU A 143 4.89 5.54 26.49
CA LEU A 143 6.03 4.65 26.33
C LEU A 143 7.35 5.43 26.18
N SER A 144 8.48 4.72 26.33
CA SER A 144 9.80 5.30 26.06
C SER A 144 9.94 5.76 24.60
N GLY A 145 10.86 6.69 24.33
CA GLY A 145 11.02 7.24 22.97
C GLY A 145 11.31 6.19 21.90
N GLU A 146 12.18 5.22 22.18
CA GLU A 146 12.47 4.11 21.27
C GLU A 146 11.26 3.19 21.09
N ALA A 147 10.48 2.93 22.15
CA ALA A 147 9.26 2.14 22.07
C ALA A 147 8.16 2.86 21.27
N GLN A 148 8.00 4.17 21.43
CA GLN A 148 7.08 4.98 20.63
C GLN A 148 7.38 4.84 19.13
N VAL A 149 8.64 5.02 18.74
CA VAL A 149 9.08 4.87 17.34
C VAL A 149 8.84 3.45 16.85
N PHE A 150 9.24 2.43 17.62
CA PHE A 150 9.04 1.03 17.28
C PHE A 150 7.58 0.69 17.01
N HIS A 151 6.68 1.07 17.91
CA HIS A 151 5.26 0.72 17.77
C HIS A 151 4.58 1.46 16.62
N CYS A 152 4.95 2.72 16.34
CA CYS A 152 4.51 3.44 15.14
C CYS A 152 4.97 2.74 13.85
N GLN A 153 6.23 2.27 13.81
CA GLN A 153 6.76 1.51 12.67
C GLN A 153 6.06 0.17 12.50
N ARG A 154 5.83 -0.56 13.60
CA ARG A 154 5.13 -1.85 13.56
C ARG A 154 3.65 -1.69 13.20
N GLU A 155 3.01 -0.60 13.62
CA GLU A 155 1.65 -0.22 13.18
C GLU A 155 1.59 -0.07 11.65
N ASN A 156 2.55 0.62 11.03
CA ASN A 156 2.63 0.70 9.56
C ASN A 156 2.72 -0.70 8.91
N VAL A 157 3.52 -1.60 9.48
CA VAL A 157 3.72 -2.98 8.95
C VAL A 157 2.43 -3.79 9.07
N ARG A 158 1.79 -3.79 10.26
CA ARG A 158 0.51 -4.48 10.50
C ARG A 158 -0.60 -3.94 9.61
N TRP A 159 -0.68 -2.61 9.49
CA TRP A 159 -1.66 -1.96 8.63
C TRP A 159 -1.52 -2.41 7.17
N ASP A 160 -0.31 -2.36 6.63
CA ASP A 160 -0.03 -2.72 5.24
C ASP A 160 -0.34 -4.21 5.00
N TYR A 161 0.08 -5.09 5.92
CA TYR A 161 -0.23 -6.52 5.87
C TYR A 161 -1.74 -6.80 5.90
N GLY A 162 -2.47 -6.19 6.84
CA GLY A 162 -3.92 -6.35 6.97
C GLY A 162 -4.66 -5.88 5.71
N LEU A 163 -4.21 -4.78 5.10
CA LEU A 163 -4.80 -4.24 3.88
C LEU A 163 -4.58 -5.15 2.68
N HIS A 164 -3.34 -5.58 2.44
CA HIS A 164 -3.00 -6.48 1.33
C HIS A 164 -3.66 -7.86 1.46
N LYS A 165 -3.68 -8.44 2.67
CA LYS A 165 -4.38 -9.70 2.95
C LYS A 165 -5.88 -9.59 2.64
N SER A 166 -6.53 -8.52 3.10
CA SER A 166 -7.96 -8.30 2.86
C SER A 166 -8.25 -8.08 1.36
N TYR A 167 -7.33 -7.46 0.63
CA TYR A 167 -7.49 -7.21 -0.80
C TYR A 167 -7.40 -8.49 -1.64
N ILE A 168 -6.51 -9.44 -1.31
CA ILE A 168 -6.50 -10.76 -1.96
C ILE A 168 -7.85 -11.45 -1.80
N CYS A 169 -8.42 -11.45 -0.59
CA CYS A 169 -9.71 -12.08 -0.35
C CYS A 169 -10.82 -11.48 -1.22
N LEU A 170 -10.80 -10.15 -1.42
CA LEU A 170 -11.72 -9.48 -2.33
C LEU A 170 -11.54 -9.95 -3.78
N GLN A 171 -10.29 -10.01 -4.29
CA GLN A 171 -10.02 -10.42 -5.67
C GLN A 171 -10.45 -11.86 -5.94
N LEU A 172 -10.18 -12.77 -4.99
CA LEU A 172 -10.65 -14.15 -5.08
C LEU A 172 -12.18 -14.24 -5.00
N GLY A 173 -12.83 -13.38 -4.21
CA GLY A 173 -14.29 -13.27 -4.18
C GLY A 173 -14.88 -12.82 -5.52
N ILE A 174 -14.27 -11.85 -6.19
CA ILE A 174 -14.68 -11.39 -7.54
C ILE A 174 -14.56 -12.55 -8.54
N LEU A 175 -13.44 -13.29 -8.51
CA LEU A 175 -13.26 -14.46 -9.37
C LEU A 175 -14.34 -15.51 -9.12
N LEU A 176 -14.62 -15.83 -7.85
CA LEU A 176 -15.63 -16.81 -7.47
C LEU A 176 -17.01 -16.40 -7.99
N VAL A 177 -17.41 -15.14 -7.81
CA VAL A 177 -18.69 -14.63 -8.34
C VAL A 177 -18.76 -14.75 -9.86
N ALA A 178 -17.67 -14.41 -10.57
CA ALA A 178 -17.60 -14.55 -12.02
C ALA A 178 -17.76 -16.02 -12.48
N VAL A 179 -17.11 -16.96 -11.79
CA VAL A 179 -17.23 -18.39 -12.05
C VAL A 179 -18.65 -18.90 -11.79
N VAL A 180 -19.26 -18.49 -10.66
CA VAL A 180 -20.65 -18.88 -10.34
C VAL A 180 -21.64 -18.32 -11.37
N ALA A 181 -21.48 -17.06 -11.78
CA ALA A 181 -22.31 -16.45 -12.81
C ALA A 181 -22.16 -17.19 -14.16
N MET A 182 -20.93 -17.59 -14.51
CA MET A 182 -20.67 -18.40 -15.70
C MET A 182 -21.41 -19.74 -15.60
N VAL A 183 -21.27 -20.47 -14.50
CA VAL A 183 -21.94 -21.78 -14.31
C VAL A 183 -23.47 -21.63 -14.37
N ALA A 184 -24.03 -20.60 -13.72
CA ALA A 184 -25.46 -20.30 -13.79
C ALA A 184 -25.93 -20.05 -15.23
N SER A 185 -25.14 -19.32 -16.03
CA SER A 185 -25.47 -19.07 -17.44
C SER A 185 -25.53 -20.35 -18.28
N MET A 186 -24.72 -21.36 -17.94
CA MET A 186 -24.73 -22.65 -18.65
C MET A 186 -26.07 -23.38 -18.45
N PHE A 187 -26.67 -23.31 -17.26
CA PHE A 187 -27.98 -23.92 -16.98
C PHE A 187 -29.13 -23.21 -17.72
N ILE A 188 -29.01 -21.90 -17.96
CA ILE A 188 -30.04 -21.11 -18.65
C ILE A 188 -29.94 -21.30 -20.17
N VAL A 189 -28.73 -21.24 -20.72
CA VAL A 189 -28.51 -21.20 -22.18
C VAL A 189 -28.41 -22.60 -22.79
N ASN A 190 -28.10 -23.63 -21.98
CA ASN A 190 -27.80 -24.99 -22.43
C ASN A 190 -26.85 -25.00 -23.65
N PRO A 191 -25.62 -24.47 -23.50
CA PRO A 191 -24.71 -24.27 -24.61
C PRO A 191 -24.25 -25.62 -25.18
N ASN A 192 -24.16 -25.70 -26.52
CA ASN A 192 -23.43 -26.79 -27.17
C ASN A 192 -21.93 -26.70 -26.87
N PHE A 193 -21.17 -27.75 -27.18
CA PHE A 193 -19.73 -27.84 -26.88
C PHE A 193 -18.92 -26.64 -27.42
N ILE A 194 -19.26 -26.11 -28.59
CA ILE A 194 -18.58 -24.95 -29.18
C ILE A 194 -18.86 -23.68 -28.36
N LYS A 195 -20.12 -23.42 -27.98
CA LYS A 195 -20.49 -22.27 -27.13
C LYS A 195 -19.83 -22.36 -25.75
N LEU A 196 -19.66 -23.57 -25.22
CA LEU A 196 -18.95 -23.79 -23.95
C LEU A 196 -17.49 -23.33 -24.04
N ILE A 197 -16.78 -23.70 -25.11
CA ILE A 197 -15.39 -23.26 -25.33
C ILE A 197 -15.32 -21.72 -25.41
N CYS A 198 -16.21 -21.08 -26.16
CA CYS A 198 -16.25 -19.62 -26.28
C CYS A 198 -16.45 -18.92 -24.92
N ILE A 199 -17.37 -19.44 -24.10
CA ILE A 199 -17.64 -18.90 -22.75
C ILE A 199 -16.39 -19.03 -21.85
N LEU A 200 -15.69 -20.15 -21.91
CA LEU A 200 -14.45 -20.35 -21.15
C LEU A 200 -13.34 -19.39 -21.59
N SER A 201 -13.20 -19.15 -22.91
CA SER A 201 -12.23 -18.20 -23.44
C SER A 201 -12.46 -16.76 -22.97
N TRP A 202 -13.70 -16.38 -22.66
CA TRP A 202 -14.02 -15.05 -22.10
C TRP A 202 -13.58 -14.88 -20.65
N LEU A 203 -13.42 -15.96 -19.90
CA LEU A 203 -12.87 -15.88 -18.54
C LEU A 203 -11.34 -15.75 -18.52
N THR A 204 -10.65 -16.17 -19.58
CA THR A 204 -9.18 -16.19 -19.61
C THR A 204 -8.55 -14.83 -19.28
N PRO A 205 -8.98 -13.68 -19.86
CA PRO A 205 -8.42 -12.38 -19.51
C PRO A 205 -8.64 -11.99 -18.05
N LEU A 206 -9.79 -12.35 -17.48
CA LEU A 206 -10.12 -12.08 -16.08
C LEU A 206 -9.27 -12.92 -15.13
N VAL A 207 -9.12 -14.22 -15.42
CA VAL A 207 -8.29 -15.15 -14.65
C VAL A 207 -6.83 -14.69 -14.68
N GLU A 208 -6.30 -14.32 -15.85
CA GLU A 208 -4.93 -13.82 -15.99
C GLU A 208 -4.70 -12.53 -15.20
N TYR A 209 -5.65 -11.59 -15.29
CA TYR A 209 -5.60 -10.35 -14.50
C TYR A 209 -5.57 -10.63 -12.99
N ILE A 210 -6.51 -11.47 -12.50
CA ILE A 210 -6.61 -11.79 -11.07
C ILE A 210 -5.37 -12.58 -10.61
N TYR A 211 -4.85 -13.50 -11.43
CA TYR A 211 -3.61 -14.21 -11.15
C TYR A 211 -2.42 -13.26 -11.00
N SER A 212 -2.27 -12.30 -11.93
CA SER A 212 -1.23 -11.28 -11.87
C SER A 212 -1.31 -10.44 -10.58
N VAL A 213 -2.51 -9.95 -10.24
CA VAL A 213 -2.74 -9.21 -8.99
C VAL A 213 -2.42 -10.06 -7.77
N CYS A 214 -2.91 -11.31 -7.71
CA CYS A 214 -2.63 -12.22 -6.60
C CYS A 214 -1.13 -12.47 -6.44
N LYS A 215 -0.40 -12.69 -7.54
CA LYS A 215 1.06 -12.89 -7.54
C LYS A 215 1.79 -11.69 -6.95
N GLU A 216 1.46 -10.47 -7.38
CA GLU A 216 2.10 -9.24 -6.89
C GLU A 216 1.78 -8.97 -5.41
N VAL A 217 0.54 -9.23 -4.98
CA VAL A 217 0.15 -9.03 -3.58
C VAL A 217 0.75 -10.11 -2.67
N ILE A 218 0.84 -11.37 -3.12
CA ILE A 218 1.52 -12.45 -2.37
C ILE A 218 3.01 -12.11 -2.18
N LYS A 219 3.69 -11.65 -3.24
CA LYS A 219 5.08 -11.16 -3.15
C LYS A 219 5.22 -9.98 -2.19
N SER A 220 4.25 -9.06 -2.20
CA SER A 220 4.22 -7.94 -1.26
C SER A 220 4.05 -8.42 0.20
N ASN A 221 3.22 -9.45 0.41
CA ASN A 221 3.00 -10.05 1.72
C ASN A 221 4.21 -10.86 2.23
N SER A 222 4.98 -11.51 1.35
CA SER A 222 6.20 -12.22 1.78
C SER A 222 7.24 -11.24 2.31
N LEU A 223 7.44 -10.11 1.61
CA LEU A 223 8.32 -9.03 2.09
C LEU A 223 7.84 -8.47 3.43
N LEU A 224 6.54 -8.26 3.61
CA LEU A 224 5.99 -7.81 4.90
C LEU A 224 6.21 -8.81 6.03
N LYS A 225 6.12 -10.11 5.76
CA LYS A 225 6.43 -11.15 6.76
C LYS A 225 7.90 -11.11 7.19
N GLU A 226 8.82 -10.82 6.27
CA GLU A 226 10.23 -10.66 6.61
C GLU A 226 10.47 -9.42 7.50
N ILE A 227 9.74 -8.32 7.22
CA ILE A 227 9.78 -7.11 8.04
C ILE A 227 9.15 -7.36 9.43
N ASP A 228 8.05 -8.10 9.49
CA ASP A 228 7.37 -8.46 10.74
C ASP A 228 8.27 -9.35 11.62
N ALA A 229 8.94 -10.35 11.03
CA ALA A 229 9.93 -11.17 11.74
C ALA A 229 11.14 -10.35 12.23
N PHE A 230 11.48 -9.24 11.55
CA PHE A 230 12.48 -8.29 12.03
C PHE A 230 11.94 -7.46 13.19
N CYS A 231 10.66 -7.08 13.17
CA CYS A 231 9.99 -6.40 14.28
C CYS A 231 10.00 -7.27 15.55
N ASP A 232 9.73 -8.57 15.44
CA ASP A 232 9.76 -9.49 16.60
C ASP A 232 11.15 -9.55 17.25
N LYS A 233 12.23 -9.47 16.44
CA LYS A 233 13.60 -9.39 16.98
C LYS A 233 13.84 -8.10 17.76
N ILE A 234 13.29 -6.98 17.31
CA ILE A 234 13.40 -5.69 18.00
C ILE A 234 12.57 -5.69 19.29
N GLU A 235 11.35 -6.23 19.25
CA GLU A 235 10.48 -6.34 20.42
C GLU A 235 11.11 -7.17 21.55
N ASN A 236 11.75 -8.29 21.19
CA ASN A 236 12.48 -9.11 22.15
C ASN A 236 13.65 -8.35 22.81
N LYS A 237 14.31 -7.44 22.08
CA LYS A 237 15.36 -6.58 22.65
C LYS A 237 14.78 -5.49 23.55
N LEU A 238 13.64 -4.90 23.16
CA LEU A 238 12.92 -3.91 23.98
C LEU A 238 12.44 -4.49 25.31
N SER A 239 12.06 -5.76 25.31
CA SER A 239 11.56 -6.48 26.49
C SER A 239 12.68 -7.05 27.38
N GLY A 240 13.92 -7.09 26.87
CA GLY A 240 15.07 -7.63 27.60
C GLY A 240 15.54 -6.69 28.72
N ASP A 241 16.06 -7.26 29.80
CA ASP A 241 16.56 -6.48 30.95
C ASP A 241 17.83 -5.65 30.63
N ASN A 242 18.54 -5.97 29.54
CA ASN A 242 19.68 -5.19 29.09
C ASN A 242 19.21 -3.99 28.26
N LYS A 243 19.37 -2.78 28.80
CA LYS A 243 19.14 -1.49 28.12
C LYS A 243 20.18 -1.23 27.01
N VAL A 244 20.15 -2.03 25.96
CA VAL A 244 20.88 -1.77 24.72
C VAL A 244 19.99 -0.86 23.87
N SER A 245 20.51 0.30 23.47
CA SER A 245 19.79 1.17 22.53
C SER A 245 19.54 0.43 21.22
N ILE A 246 18.29 0.47 20.77
CA ILE A 246 17.86 -0.18 19.51
C ILE A 246 17.78 0.82 18.34
N LYS A 247 18.38 2.00 18.48
CA LYS A 247 18.26 3.10 17.52
C LYS A 247 18.64 2.68 16.09
N GLN A 248 19.72 1.92 15.93
CA GLN A 248 20.15 1.47 14.60
C GLN A 248 19.13 0.51 13.98
N GLU A 249 18.57 -0.40 14.77
CA GLU A 249 17.53 -1.32 14.32
C GLU A 249 16.24 -0.60 13.91
N LEU A 250 15.87 0.50 14.58
CA LEU A 250 14.74 1.34 14.20
C LEU A 250 14.98 2.06 12.86
N VAL A 251 16.21 2.54 12.65
CA VAL A 251 16.65 3.13 11.37
C VAL A 251 16.57 2.08 10.26
N ASP A 252 17.11 0.88 10.48
CA ASP A 252 17.08 -0.23 9.54
C ASP A 252 15.66 -0.69 9.22
N LEU A 253 14.78 -0.73 10.23
CA LEU A 253 13.36 -1.02 10.04
C LEU A 253 12.69 0.04 9.16
N GLN A 254 13.02 1.32 9.35
CA GLN A 254 12.48 2.39 8.52
C GLN A 254 12.89 2.26 7.06
N TYR A 255 14.13 1.90 6.78
CA TYR A 255 14.58 1.64 5.41
C TYR A 255 13.77 0.53 4.74
N LYS A 256 13.53 -0.57 5.47
CA LYS A 256 12.70 -1.68 4.96
C LYS A 256 11.26 -1.26 4.68
N ILE A 257 10.67 -0.45 5.57
CA ILE A 257 9.31 0.10 5.38
C ILE A 257 9.27 1.02 4.15
N ARG A 258 10.28 1.88 3.98
CA ARG A 258 10.38 2.76 2.81
C ARG A 258 10.49 1.96 1.52
N GLU A 259 11.41 1.02 1.44
CA GLU A 259 11.58 0.16 0.27
C GLU A 259 10.26 -0.51 -0.10
N ARG A 260 9.56 -1.07 0.90
CA ARG A 260 8.24 -1.68 0.73
C ARG A 260 7.20 -0.71 0.16
N ARG A 261 7.20 0.55 0.56
CA ARG A 261 6.31 1.61 0.05
C ARG A 261 6.64 2.02 -1.39
N GLU A 262 7.90 1.94 -1.80
CA GLU A 262 8.34 2.24 -3.17
C GLU A 262 7.99 1.12 -4.15
N VAL A 263 8.24 -0.14 -3.78
CA VAL A 263 8.04 -1.29 -4.68
C VAL A 263 6.66 -1.93 -4.58
N GLY A 264 5.93 -1.63 -3.50
CA GLY A 264 4.66 -2.26 -3.13
C GLY A 264 3.53 -2.25 -4.15
N PHE A 265 2.67 -3.28 -4.14
CA PHE A 265 1.44 -3.27 -4.92
C PHE A 265 0.51 -2.12 -4.48
N LEU A 266 -0.11 -1.43 -5.45
CA LEU A 266 -0.96 -0.28 -5.19
C LEU A 266 -2.41 -0.68 -4.90
N ILE A 267 -2.82 -0.56 -3.64
CA ILE A 267 -4.20 -0.79 -3.23
C ILE A 267 -5.10 0.39 -3.67
N PRO A 268 -6.25 0.14 -4.32
CA PRO A 268 -7.17 1.19 -4.73
C PRO A 268 -7.72 2.04 -3.57
N ASP A 269 -7.89 3.34 -3.80
CA ASP A 269 -8.34 4.29 -2.77
C ASP A 269 -9.72 3.97 -2.19
N TRP A 270 -10.65 3.49 -3.02
CA TRP A 270 -11.98 3.11 -2.56
C TRP A 270 -11.91 1.95 -1.54
N PHE A 271 -11.01 0.99 -1.77
CA PHE A 271 -10.83 -0.16 -0.89
C PHE A 271 -10.15 0.27 0.41
N TYR A 272 -9.13 1.11 0.31
CA TYR A 272 -8.51 1.72 1.48
C TYR A 272 -9.54 2.48 2.33
N LYS A 273 -10.35 3.36 1.73
CA LYS A 273 -11.39 4.13 2.44
C LYS A 273 -12.42 3.23 3.13
N MET A 274 -12.84 2.14 2.48
CA MET A 274 -13.76 1.16 3.05
C MET A 274 -13.19 0.47 4.30
N ARG A 275 -11.87 0.20 4.33
CA ARG A 275 -11.22 -0.53 5.43
C ARG A 275 -10.65 0.39 6.52
N LYS A 276 -10.35 1.66 6.20
CA LYS A 276 -9.66 2.61 7.08
C LYS A 276 -10.24 2.64 8.49
N ARG A 277 -11.56 2.87 8.63
CA ARG A 277 -12.20 2.99 9.96
C ARG A 277 -12.05 1.72 10.81
N LYS A 278 -12.19 0.55 10.19
CA LYS A 278 -12.07 -0.74 10.89
C LYS A 278 -10.62 -0.99 11.32
N HIS A 279 -9.66 -0.72 10.44
CA HIS A 279 -8.24 -0.92 10.73
C HIS A 279 -7.75 0.08 11.80
N GLN A 280 -8.17 1.35 11.73
CA GLN A 280 -7.80 2.36 12.73
C GLN A 280 -8.28 1.94 14.12
N LYS A 281 -9.56 1.56 14.26
CA LYS A 281 -10.10 1.09 15.54
C LYS A 281 -9.33 -0.14 16.08
N GLN A 282 -8.84 -1.00 15.19
CA GLN A 282 -8.06 -2.17 15.57
C GLN A 282 -6.67 -1.77 16.08
N GLU A 283 -5.97 -0.88 15.38
CA GLU A 283 -4.64 -0.40 15.81
C GLU A 283 -4.73 0.42 17.10
N ASP A 284 -5.74 1.28 17.25
CA ASP A 284 -5.97 2.05 18.48
C ASP A 284 -6.15 1.11 19.69
N SER A 285 -6.93 0.02 19.52
CA SER A 285 -7.14 -0.99 20.57
C SER A 285 -5.88 -1.80 20.88
N ILE A 286 -5.06 -2.09 19.88
CA ILE A 286 -3.75 -2.73 20.07
C ILE A 286 -2.83 -1.79 20.86
N ALA A 287 -2.81 -0.50 20.52
CA ALA A 287 -1.99 0.49 21.21
C ALA A 287 -2.36 0.62 22.69
N GLU A 288 -3.66 0.73 22.99
CA GLU A 288 -4.16 0.75 24.37
C GLU A 288 -3.73 -0.49 25.16
N THR A 289 -3.84 -1.67 24.55
CA THR A 289 -3.42 -2.94 25.18
C THR A 289 -1.92 -2.96 25.46
N ILE A 290 -1.08 -2.53 24.50
CA ILE A 290 0.38 -2.48 24.66
C ILE A 290 0.78 -1.51 25.77
N VAL A 291 0.14 -0.35 25.82
CA VAL A 291 0.38 0.67 26.85
C VAL A 291 0.04 0.11 28.23
N ASN A 292 -1.12 -0.51 28.39
CA ASN A 292 -1.54 -1.09 29.67
C ASN A 292 -0.58 -2.19 30.14
N LEU A 293 -0.21 -3.12 29.25
CA LEU A 293 0.75 -4.19 29.59
C LEU A 293 2.13 -3.64 29.98
N SER A 294 2.56 -2.54 29.35
CA SER A 294 3.85 -1.92 29.67
C SER A 294 3.83 -1.22 31.03
N GLN A 295 2.69 -0.65 31.42
CA GLN A 295 2.49 -0.02 32.73
C GLN A 295 2.42 -1.06 33.85
N GLU A 296 1.67 -2.16 33.67
CA GLU A 296 1.60 -3.27 34.64
C GLU A 296 2.99 -3.87 34.93
N ASN A 297 3.79 -4.08 33.88
CA ASN A 297 5.17 -4.57 34.02
C ASN A 297 6.12 -3.55 34.66
N GLY A 298 5.82 -2.26 34.56
CA GLY A 298 6.56 -1.18 35.20
C GLY A 298 6.21 -0.99 36.68
N GLU A 299 4.96 -1.28 37.07
CA GLU A 299 4.51 -1.24 38.48
C GLU A 299 4.95 -2.46 39.29
N GLN A 300 5.32 -3.57 38.63
CA GLN A 300 5.86 -4.78 39.25
C GLN A 300 7.38 -4.76 39.48
N LYS A 301 8.10 -3.73 39.02
CA LYS A 301 9.55 -3.54 39.21
C LYS A 301 9.86 -2.49 40.27
#